data_AF-A0A0M2V9B2-F1
#
_entry.id   AF-A0A0M2V9B2-F1
#
_cell.length_a   1.000
_cell.length_b   1.000
_cell.length_c   1.000
_cell.angle_alpha   90.00
_cell.angle_beta   90.00
_cell.angle_gamma   90.00
#
_symmetry.space_group_name_H-M   'P 1'
#
loop_
_entity.id
_entity.type
_entity.pdbx_description
1 polymer ?
#
loop_
_entity_poly.entity_id
_entity_poly.type
_entity_poly.pdbx_seq_one_letter_code
_entity_poly.pdbx_strand_id
1 'polypeptide(L)'
;MAASTLCKSCNSQVLSNSKKCPVCNSSISSNRFIKIVKIALVAVIAVPILSAILTAISGYEGTTYQATAKPLESDYADAKVFDYRAAALQNIPRNELIRVNGVVIQTYGKNAIRLGTKRVFGGFFEEDVYLTFSEAPQILEGDTLEIKARYQGVQIFETILKTESKVPHLHVDYYSVSKMN
;
A
#
# COMPACT_ATOMS: atom_id res chain seq x y z
N MET A 1 -25.67 17.10 54.13
CA MET A 1 -24.36 17.64 54.54
C MET A 1 -23.62 18.07 53.28
N ALA A 2 -23.22 19.33 53.17
CA ALA A 2 -22.51 19.81 51.98
C ALA A 2 -21.07 19.26 51.96
N ALA A 3 -20.63 18.69 50.83
CA ALA A 3 -19.28 18.16 50.70
C ALA A 3 -18.24 19.31 50.80
N SER A 4 -17.34 19.21 51.78
CA SER A 4 -16.22 20.13 51.96
C SER A 4 -14.94 19.54 51.34
N THR A 5 -14.04 20.41 50.89
CA THR A 5 -12.74 20.05 50.31
C THR A 5 -11.67 20.98 50.89
N LEU A 6 -10.47 20.46 51.14
CA LEU A 6 -9.36 21.24 51.70
C LEU A 6 -8.67 22.07 50.62
N CYS A 7 -8.41 23.35 50.92
CA CYS A 7 -7.60 24.20 50.06
C CYS A 7 -6.14 23.75 50.10
N LYS A 8 -5.54 23.46 48.93
CA LYS A 8 -4.14 23.00 48.82
C LYS A 8 -3.09 24.03 49.25
N SER A 9 -3.43 25.32 49.35
CA SER A 9 -2.49 26.37 49.70
C SER A 9 -2.47 26.72 51.19
N CYS A 10 -3.57 26.50 51.92
CA CYS A 10 -3.70 26.92 53.32
C CYS A 10 -4.42 25.91 54.22
N ASN A 11 -4.77 24.73 53.70
CA ASN A 11 -5.48 23.66 54.41
C ASN A 11 -6.81 24.04 55.08
N SER A 12 -7.39 25.20 54.75
CA SER A 12 -8.72 25.56 55.24
C SER A 12 -9.79 24.71 54.55
N GLN A 13 -10.82 24.30 55.29
CA GLN A 13 -12.00 23.65 54.72
C GLN A 13 -12.79 24.66 53.86
N VAL A 14 -13.07 24.30 52.62
CA VAL A 14 -13.86 25.12 51.69
C VAL A 14 -14.97 24.29 51.08
N LEU A 15 -16.10 24.92 50.76
CA LEU A 15 -17.19 24.28 50.04
C LEU A 15 -16.70 23.81 48.67
N SER A 16 -16.98 22.56 48.31
CA SER A 16 -16.53 21.90 47.06
C SER A 16 -16.85 22.67 45.77
N ASN A 17 -17.86 23.53 45.77
CA ASN A 17 -18.30 24.32 44.61
C ASN A 17 -17.66 25.72 44.50
N SER A 18 -16.76 26.09 45.42
CA SER A 18 -16.14 27.42 45.42
C SER A 18 -14.94 27.49 44.44
N LYS A 19 -14.90 28.53 43.59
CA LYS A 19 -13.82 28.74 42.60
C LYS A 19 -12.53 29.29 43.24
N LYS A 20 -12.64 29.90 44.42
CA LYS A 20 -11.53 30.51 45.16
C LYS A 20 -11.65 30.20 46.65
N CYS A 21 -10.50 30.05 47.30
CA CYS A 21 -10.45 29.92 48.75
C CYS A 21 -10.76 31.27 49.41
N PRO A 22 -11.68 31.35 50.39
CA PRO A 22 -12.02 32.60 51.08
C PRO A 22 -10.89 33.10 52.00
N VAL A 23 -9.94 32.23 52.39
CA VAL A 23 -8.87 32.57 53.34
C VAL A 23 -7.63 33.11 52.62
N CYS A 24 -7.19 32.45 51.55
CA CYS A 24 -5.94 32.80 50.85
C CYS A 24 -6.13 33.27 49.41
N ASN A 25 -7.39 33.39 48.95
CA ASN A 25 -7.77 33.81 47.60
C ASN A 25 -7.18 32.95 46.46
N SER A 26 -6.55 31.82 46.79
CA SER A 26 -5.96 30.92 45.80
C SER A 26 -7.05 30.24 44.96
N SER A 27 -6.76 30.05 43.67
CA SER A 27 -7.68 29.37 42.75
C SER A 27 -7.81 27.91 43.15
N ILE A 28 -9.04 27.48 43.47
CA ILE A 28 -9.35 26.07 43.66
C ILE A 28 -9.46 25.48 42.25
N SER A 29 -8.34 24.95 41.75
CA SER A 29 -8.18 24.66 40.31
C SER A 29 -9.26 23.71 39.81
N SER A 30 -10.10 24.20 38.90
CA SER A 30 -11.16 23.42 38.27
C SER A 30 -10.58 22.28 37.43
N ASN A 31 -10.99 21.06 37.78
CA ASN A 31 -11.00 19.83 36.98
C ASN A 31 -9.91 19.67 35.90
N ARG A 32 -8.79 19.03 36.26
CA ARG A 32 -7.82 18.44 35.31
C ARG A 32 -8.49 17.56 34.25
N PHE A 33 -9.64 16.95 34.58
CA PHE A 33 -10.43 16.14 33.67
C PHE A 33 -10.93 16.90 32.43
N ILE A 34 -11.36 18.16 32.56
CA ILE A 34 -11.90 18.95 31.44
C ILE A 34 -10.79 19.34 30.45
N LYS A 35 -9.56 19.55 30.93
CA LYS A 35 -8.41 19.81 30.04
C LYS A 35 -8.02 18.58 29.23
N ILE A 36 -8.02 17.40 29.84
CA ILE A 36 -7.70 16.13 29.17
C ILE A 36 -8.76 15.80 28.10
N VAL A 37 -10.05 15.98 28.41
CA VAL A 37 -11.15 15.74 27.45
C VAL A 37 -11.07 16.68 26.24
N LYS A 38 -10.73 17.96 26.44
CA LYS A 38 -10.55 18.90 25.32
C LYS A 38 -9.37 18.53 24.42
N ILE A 39 -8.25 18.10 25.00
CA ILE A 39 -7.07 17.67 24.23
C ILE A 39 -7.38 16.39 23.45
N ALA A 40 -8.06 15.43 24.06
CA ALA A 40 -8.49 14.20 23.39
C ALA A 40 -9.44 14.49 22.22
N LEU A 41 -10.41 15.40 22.41
CA LEU A 41 -11.35 15.78 21.35
C LEU A 41 -10.65 16.45 20.15
N VAL A 42 -9.68 17.33 20.42
CA VAL A 42 -8.89 17.98 19.35
C VAL A 42 -8.01 16.96 18.62
N ALA A 43 -7.40 16.01 19.32
CA ALA A 43 -6.59 14.96 18.71
C ALA A 43 -7.43 14.04 17.80
N VAL A 44 -8.66 13.68 18.21
CA VAL A 44 -9.57 12.83 17.41
C VAL A 44 -9.98 13.50 16.10
N ILE A 45 -10.07 14.83 16.06
CA ILE A 45 -10.46 15.56 14.84
C ILE A 45 -9.24 15.92 13.98
N ALA A 46 -8.12 16.33 14.59
CA ALA A 46 -6.94 16.79 13.86
C ALA A 46 -6.19 15.66 13.15
N VAL A 47 -6.11 14.46 13.76
CA VAL A 47 -5.39 13.31 13.19
C VAL A 47 -5.97 12.85 11.84
N PRO A 48 -7.30 12.61 11.68
CA PRO A 48 -7.85 12.17 10.40
C PRO A 48 -7.77 13.24 9.30
N ILE A 49 -7.83 14.53 9.66
CA ILE A 49 -7.68 15.63 8.70
C ILE A 49 -6.23 15.71 8.22
N LEU A 50 -5.26 15.59 9.14
CA LEU A 50 -3.84 15.60 8.79
C LEU A 50 -3.48 14.39 7.90
N SER A 51 -4.05 13.22 8.18
CA SER A 51 -3.87 12.04 7.33
C SER A 51 -4.46 12.26 5.94
N ALA A 52 -5.68 12.82 5.82
CA ALA A 52 -6.30 13.08 4.52
C ALA A 52 -5.49 14.08 3.67
N ILE A 53 -4.92 15.12 4.30
CA ILE A 53 -4.05 16.09 3.63
C ILE A 53 -2.74 15.43 3.17
N LEU A 54 -2.10 14.60 4.01
CA LEU A 54 -0.89 13.86 3.65
C LEU A 54 -1.14 12.84 2.51
N THR A 55 -2.31 12.21 2.47
CA THR A 55 -2.70 11.32 1.35
C THR A 55 -2.94 12.11 0.06
N ALA A 56 -3.57 13.28 0.14
CA ALA A 56 -3.80 14.14 -1.02
C ALA A 56 -2.50 14.71 -1.63
N ILE A 57 -1.47 14.97 -0.81
CA ILE A 57 -0.18 15.54 -1.27
C ILE A 57 0.75 14.46 -1.83
N SER A 58 0.64 13.21 -1.37
CA SER A 58 1.57 12.14 -1.75
C SER A 58 1.23 11.43 -3.06
N GLY A 59 0.09 11.74 -3.71
CA GLY A 59 -0.32 11.10 -4.97
C GLY A 59 -0.48 9.57 -4.89
N TYR A 60 -0.38 9.02 -3.67
CA TYR A 60 -0.61 7.62 -3.40
C TYR A 60 -2.11 7.41 -3.36
N GLU A 61 -2.69 7.15 -4.53
CA GLU A 61 -3.84 6.27 -4.63
C GLU A 61 -3.42 4.92 -4.07
N GLY A 62 -3.46 4.82 -2.73
CA GLY A 62 -3.49 3.55 -2.04
C GLY A 62 -4.78 2.86 -2.47
N THR A 63 -4.75 2.21 -3.63
CA THR A 63 -5.73 1.19 -3.97
C THR A 63 -5.63 0.17 -2.85
N THR A 64 -6.57 0.22 -1.93
CA THR A 64 -6.89 -0.90 -1.05
C THR A 64 -7.20 -2.06 -1.97
N TYR A 65 -6.18 -2.86 -2.28
CA TYR A 65 -6.32 -4.13 -2.97
C TYR A 65 -7.21 -4.98 -2.07
N GLN A 66 -8.52 -5.00 -2.34
CA GLN A 66 -9.33 -6.13 -1.91
C GLN A 66 -8.62 -7.35 -2.46
N ALA A 67 -8.17 -8.24 -1.56
CA ALA A 67 -7.51 -9.47 -1.94
C ALA A 67 -8.52 -10.33 -2.69
N THR A 68 -8.61 -10.14 -4.00
CA THR A 68 -9.38 -11.00 -4.89
C THR A 68 -8.80 -12.39 -4.74
N ALA A 69 -9.65 -13.33 -4.31
CA ALA A 69 -9.26 -14.72 -4.09
C ALA A 69 -8.48 -15.25 -5.29
N LYS A 70 -7.38 -15.97 -5.01
CA LYS A 70 -6.54 -16.56 -6.05
C LYS A 70 -7.40 -17.51 -6.91
N PRO A 71 -7.50 -17.29 -8.24
CA PRO A 71 -8.22 -18.20 -9.14
C PRO A 71 -7.63 -19.61 -9.09
N LEU A 72 -8.42 -20.61 -9.47
CA LEU A 72 -7.91 -21.97 -9.63
C LEU A 72 -7.05 -22.06 -10.89
N GLU A 73 -6.08 -22.98 -10.90
CA GLU A 73 -5.21 -23.16 -12.06
C GLU A 73 -6.01 -23.60 -13.32
N SER A 74 -7.14 -24.29 -13.13
CA SER A 74 -8.07 -24.68 -14.19
C SER A 74 -8.70 -23.48 -14.91
N ASP A 75 -8.88 -22.35 -14.22
CA ASP A 75 -9.50 -21.15 -14.79
C ASP A 75 -8.62 -20.54 -15.89
N TYR A 76 -7.34 -20.91 -15.92
CA TYR A 76 -6.38 -20.48 -16.93
C TYR A 76 -6.40 -21.29 -18.23
N ALA A 77 -7.27 -22.30 -18.36
CA ALA A 77 -7.44 -23.02 -19.62
C ALA A 77 -7.87 -22.08 -20.75
N ASP A 78 -8.79 -21.17 -20.45
CA ASP A 78 -9.37 -20.19 -21.37
C ASP A 78 -8.73 -18.80 -21.27
N ALA A 79 -7.64 -18.67 -20.50
CA ALA A 79 -6.95 -17.39 -20.32
C ALA A 79 -6.36 -16.86 -21.63
N LYS A 80 -6.42 -15.54 -21.81
CA LYS A 80 -5.90 -14.86 -23.00
C LYS A 80 -4.38 -14.96 -23.05
N VAL A 81 -3.83 -15.16 -24.24
CA VAL A 81 -2.38 -15.01 -24.45
C VAL A 81 -2.03 -13.53 -24.33
N PHE A 82 -0.95 -13.24 -23.61
CA PHE A 82 -0.51 -11.86 -23.39
C PHE A 82 -0.16 -11.17 -24.70
N ASP A 83 -0.82 -10.03 -24.93
CA ASP A 83 -0.50 -9.08 -25.99
C ASP A 83 0.13 -7.84 -25.34
N TYR A 84 1.43 -7.66 -25.55
CA TYR A 84 2.18 -6.55 -24.97
C TYR A 84 1.63 -5.20 -25.41
N ARG A 85 1.26 -5.04 -26.69
CA ARG A 85 0.77 -3.76 -27.21
C ARG A 85 -0.59 -3.42 -26.61
N ALA A 86 -1.49 -4.38 -26.54
CA ALA A 86 -2.78 -4.18 -25.88
C ALA A 86 -2.61 -3.85 -24.39
N ALA A 87 -1.69 -4.52 -23.70
CA ALA A 87 -1.40 -4.28 -22.29
C ALA A 87 -0.78 -2.89 -22.06
N ALA A 88 0.24 -2.51 -22.82
CA ALA A 88 0.93 -1.22 -22.68
C ALA A 88 -0.01 -0.03 -22.96
N LEU A 89 -0.98 -0.21 -23.87
CA LEU A 89 -2.03 0.76 -24.16
C LEU A 89 -3.21 0.69 -23.17
N GLN A 90 -3.17 -0.21 -22.19
CA GLN A 90 -4.22 -0.43 -21.19
C GLN A 90 -5.59 -0.82 -21.79
N ASN A 91 -5.57 -1.53 -22.93
CA ASN A 91 -6.78 -2.08 -23.57
C ASN A 91 -7.21 -3.44 -22.99
N ILE A 92 -6.44 -3.99 -22.05
CA ILE A 92 -6.77 -5.22 -21.32
C ILE A 92 -7.49 -4.83 -20.01
N PRO A 93 -8.67 -5.40 -19.70
CA PRO A 93 -9.33 -5.18 -18.42
C PRO A 93 -8.47 -5.59 -17.23
N ARG A 94 -8.52 -4.84 -16.12
CA ARG A 94 -7.88 -5.27 -14.87
C ARG A 94 -8.46 -6.59 -14.39
N ASN A 95 -7.60 -7.40 -13.77
CA ASN A 95 -7.86 -8.77 -13.31
C ASN A 95 -8.17 -9.80 -14.41
N GLU A 96 -8.03 -9.44 -15.69
CA GLU A 96 -8.12 -10.41 -16.78
C GLU A 96 -7.08 -11.53 -16.58
N LEU A 97 -7.48 -12.78 -16.81
CA LEU A 97 -6.59 -13.94 -16.75
C LEU A 97 -5.74 -14.02 -18.01
N ILE A 98 -4.43 -14.03 -17.80
CA ILE A 98 -3.41 -13.94 -18.84
C ILE A 98 -2.45 -15.13 -18.75
N ARG A 99 -2.06 -15.66 -19.91
CA ARG A 99 -0.93 -16.56 -20.10
C ARG A 99 0.20 -15.84 -20.82
N VAL A 100 1.41 -15.91 -20.28
CA VAL A 100 2.60 -15.34 -20.92
C VAL A 100 3.79 -16.27 -20.76
N ASN A 101 4.58 -16.38 -21.82
CA ASN A 101 5.86 -17.09 -21.80
C ASN A 101 6.97 -16.08 -22.03
N GLY A 102 8.10 -16.27 -21.36
CA GLY A 102 9.22 -15.35 -21.52
C GLY A 102 10.45 -15.80 -20.74
N VAL A 103 11.49 -14.98 -20.79
CA VAL A 103 12.75 -15.23 -20.11
C VAL A 103 12.95 -14.19 -19.01
N VAL A 104 13.42 -14.62 -17.85
CA VAL A 104 13.72 -13.72 -16.73
C VAL A 104 14.91 -12.85 -17.11
N ILE A 105 14.69 -11.55 -17.22
CA ILE A 105 15.74 -10.56 -17.52
C ILE A 105 16.40 -10.11 -16.23
N GLN A 106 15.59 -9.84 -15.21
CA GLN A 106 16.07 -9.22 -13.98
C GLN A 106 15.17 -9.59 -12.80
N THR A 107 15.78 -9.76 -11.63
CA THR A 107 15.06 -9.88 -10.35
C THR A 107 15.05 -8.55 -9.59
N TYR A 108 13.90 -8.18 -9.03
CA TYR A 108 13.72 -6.95 -8.24
C TYR A 108 13.23 -7.30 -6.83
N GLY A 109 14.08 -7.08 -5.84
CA GLY A 109 13.75 -7.40 -4.45
C GLY A 109 13.43 -8.90 -4.28
N LYS A 110 12.46 -9.23 -3.41
CA LYS A 110 12.14 -10.63 -3.09
C LYS A 110 11.03 -11.23 -3.94
N ASN A 111 10.09 -10.41 -4.41
CA ASN A 111 8.81 -10.88 -4.93
C ASN A 111 8.46 -10.26 -6.29
N ALA A 112 9.43 -9.70 -7.01
CA ALA A 112 9.18 -9.11 -8.32
C ALA A 112 10.29 -9.43 -9.30
N ILE A 113 9.93 -9.60 -10.57
CA ILE A 113 10.89 -9.85 -11.66
C ILE A 113 10.45 -9.12 -12.92
N ARG A 114 11.40 -8.93 -13.84
CA ARG A 114 11.16 -8.46 -15.20
C ARG A 114 11.30 -9.64 -16.15
N LEU A 115 10.24 -9.90 -16.91
CA LEU A 115 10.19 -10.98 -17.88
C LEU A 115 10.21 -10.40 -19.29
N GLY A 116 11.13 -10.86 -20.12
CA GLY A 116 11.20 -10.53 -21.53
C GLY A 116 10.35 -11.47 -22.35
N THR A 117 9.39 -10.93 -23.09
CA THR A 117 8.45 -11.73 -23.90
C THR A 117 8.88 -11.86 -25.36
N LYS A 118 9.72 -10.94 -25.84
CA LYS A 118 10.22 -10.95 -27.23
C LYS A 118 11.69 -10.53 -27.30
N ARG A 119 12.54 -11.46 -27.74
CA ARG A 119 13.96 -11.19 -28.02
C ARG A 119 14.12 -10.50 -29.37
N VAL A 120 15.02 -9.51 -29.42
CA VAL A 120 15.51 -8.87 -30.64
C VAL A 120 16.96 -9.26 -30.91
N PHE A 121 17.43 -8.95 -32.12
CA PHE A 121 18.79 -9.26 -32.56
C PHE A 121 19.82 -8.63 -31.60
N GLY A 122 20.82 -9.42 -31.17
CA GLY A 122 21.81 -8.98 -30.19
C GLY A 122 21.50 -9.33 -28.72
N GLY A 123 20.42 -10.06 -28.44
CA GLY A 123 20.13 -10.59 -27.09
C GLY A 123 19.35 -9.63 -26.18
N PHE A 124 18.97 -8.46 -26.67
CA PHE A 124 18.09 -7.53 -25.98
C PHE A 124 16.63 -7.98 -26.09
N PHE A 125 15.78 -7.50 -25.18
CA PHE A 125 14.33 -7.71 -25.23
C PHE A 125 13.66 -6.38 -25.55
N GLU A 126 12.76 -6.37 -26.54
CA GLU A 126 12.00 -5.18 -26.96
C GLU A 126 10.73 -5.01 -26.12
N GLU A 127 10.18 -6.14 -25.67
CA GLU A 127 8.94 -6.21 -24.91
C GLU A 127 9.22 -6.90 -23.58
N ASP A 128 8.82 -6.25 -22.49
CA ASP A 128 8.95 -6.78 -21.16
C ASP A 128 7.69 -6.58 -20.33
N VAL A 129 7.57 -7.39 -19.29
CA VAL A 129 6.45 -7.34 -18.38
C VAL A 129 6.98 -7.41 -16.96
N TYR A 130 6.41 -6.57 -16.11
CA TYR A 130 6.69 -6.57 -14.68
C TYR A 130 5.80 -7.59 -14.00
N LEU A 131 6.41 -8.55 -13.31
CA LEU A 131 5.69 -9.59 -12.59
C LEU A 131 5.86 -9.38 -11.09
N THR A 132 4.78 -9.58 -10.34
CA THR A 132 4.78 -9.61 -8.87
C THR A 132 4.22 -10.93 -8.37
N PHE A 133 4.80 -11.45 -7.29
CA PHE A 133 4.42 -12.71 -6.66
C PHE A 133 3.92 -12.48 -5.23
N SER A 134 2.99 -13.31 -4.78
CA SER A 134 2.56 -13.31 -3.37
C SER A 134 3.68 -13.76 -2.43
N GLU A 135 4.52 -14.69 -2.89
CA GLU A 135 5.65 -15.25 -2.15
C GLU A 135 6.92 -15.18 -2.99
N ALA A 136 8.10 -15.25 -2.36
CA ALA A 136 9.37 -15.20 -3.06
C ALA A 136 9.52 -16.44 -3.97
N PRO A 137 9.60 -16.26 -5.31
CA PRO A 137 9.69 -17.40 -6.21
C PRO A 137 11.11 -17.98 -6.23
N GLN A 138 11.23 -19.28 -6.48
CA GLN A 138 12.52 -19.94 -6.71
C GLN A 138 12.86 -19.90 -8.20
N ILE A 139 13.35 -18.76 -8.67
CA ILE A 139 13.59 -18.45 -10.09
C ILE A 139 14.93 -17.71 -10.21
N LEU A 140 15.68 -17.97 -11.27
CA LEU A 140 16.95 -17.31 -11.60
C LEU A 140 16.84 -16.46 -12.87
N GLU A 141 17.74 -15.48 -13.01
CA GLU A 141 17.90 -14.74 -14.25
C GLU A 141 18.34 -15.67 -15.38
N GLY A 142 17.70 -15.56 -16.55
CA GLY A 142 17.89 -16.46 -17.68
C GLY A 142 16.92 -17.65 -17.72
N ASP A 143 16.17 -17.93 -16.65
CA ASP A 143 15.14 -18.97 -16.68
C ASP A 143 14.05 -18.63 -17.69
N THR A 144 13.56 -19.65 -18.40
CA THR A 144 12.37 -19.52 -19.25
C THR A 144 11.15 -19.94 -18.44
N LEU A 145 10.14 -19.08 -18.40
CA LEU A 145 8.95 -19.28 -17.58
C LEU A 145 7.70 -19.36 -18.45
N GLU A 146 6.78 -20.22 -18.05
CA GLU A 146 5.37 -20.12 -18.42
C GLU A 146 4.60 -19.58 -17.22
N ILE A 147 3.84 -18.50 -17.45
CA ILE A 147 3.20 -17.72 -16.40
C ILE A 147 1.69 -17.73 -16.62
N LYS A 148 0.96 -17.96 -15.54
CA LYS A 148 -0.49 -17.78 -15.43
C LYS A 148 -0.74 -16.69 -14.40
N ALA A 149 -1.25 -15.55 -14.84
CA ALA A 149 -1.30 -14.34 -14.04
C ALA A 149 -2.55 -13.49 -14.32
N ARG A 150 -2.79 -12.53 -13.42
CA ARG A 150 -3.84 -11.51 -13.58
C ARG A 150 -3.25 -10.18 -14.00
N TYR A 151 -3.81 -9.54 -15.02
CA TYR A 151 -3.40 -8.21 -15.45
C TYR A 151 -3.75 -7.14 -14.40
N GLN A 152 -2.80 -6.32 -14.00
CA GLN A 152 -2.98 -5.29 -12.96
C GLN A 152 -2.90 -3.85 -13.50
N GLY A 153 -2.64 -3.67 -14.79
CA GLY A 153 -2.44 -2.36 -15.39
C GLY A 153 -1.00 -2.18 -15.87
N VAL A 154 -0.51 -0.94 -15.78
CA VAL A 154 0.87 -0.58 -16.07
C VAL A 154 1.55 -0.07 -14.81
N GLN A 155 2.79 -0.48 -14.61
CA GLN A 155 3.68 0.06 -13.59
C GLN A 155 4.54 1.15 -14.23
N ILE A 156 4.65 2.29 -13.55
CA ILE A 156 5.48 3.41 -14.00
C ILE A 156 6.86 3.27 -13.35
N PHE A 157 7.90 3.36 -14.17
CA PHE A 157 9.31 3.37 -13.76
C PHE A 157 9.97 4.64 -14.24
N GLU A 158 10.78 5.28 -13.40
CA GLU A 158 11.66 6.36 -13.83
C GLU A 158 12.90 5.76 -14.49
N THR A 159 13.20 6.18 -15.72
CA THR A 159 14.42 5.75 -16.41
C THR A 159 15.64 6.55 -15.93
N ILE A 160 16.84 6.09 -16.30
CA ILE A 160 18.09 6.81 -16.05
C ILE A 160 18.07 8.23 -16.64
N LEU A 161 17.28 8.45 -17.70
CA LEU A 161 17.10 9.75 -18.34
C LEU A 161 15.98 10.59 -17.71
N LYS A 162 15.45 10.18 -16.54
CA LYS A 162 14.32 10.82 -15.84
C LYS A 162 13.04 10.88 -16.67
N THR A 163 12.90 9.98 -17.63
CA THR A 163 11.66 9.81 -18.38
C THR A 163 10.83 8.71 -17.73
N GLU A 164 9.51 8.86 -17.74
CA GLU A 164 8.62 7.81 -17.28
C GLU A 164 8.49 6.72 -18.34
N SER A 165 8.74 5.48 -17.95
CA SER A 165 8.48 4.29 -18.74
C SER A 165 7.31 3.53 -18.13
N LYS A 166 6.31 3.19 -18.96
CA LYS A 166 5.13 2.42 -18.56
C LYS A 166 5.32 0.98 -19.02
N VAL A 167 5.39 0.07 -18.05
CA VAL A 167 5.60 -1.37 -18.31
C VAL A 167 4.35 -2.11 -17.85
N PRO A 168 3.76 -3.01 -18.65
CA PRO A 168 2.65 -3.85 -18.22
C PRO A 168 2.97 -4.60 -16.92
N HIS A 169 1.97 -4.71 -16.03
CA HIS A 169 2.12 -5.34 -14.72
C HIS A 169 1.16 -6.52 -14.58
N LEU A 170 1.71 -7.69 -14.22
CA LEU A 170 0.96 -8.90 -13.92
C LEU A 170 1.21 -9.37 -12.48
N HIS A 171 0.14 -9.81 -11.82
CA HIS A 171 0.23 -10.54 -10.56
C HIS A 171 0.20 -12.05 -10.83
N VAL A 172 1.30 -12.73 -10.51
CA VAL A 172 1.49 -14.14 -10.84
C VAL A 172 0.78 -15.02 -9.83
N ASP A 173 -0.12 -15.86 -10.33
CA ASP A 173 -0.81 -16.87 -9.53
C ASP A 173 -0.10 -18.23 -9.66
N TYR A 174 0.35 -18.60 -10.85
CA TYR A 174 1.09 -19.84 -11.10
C TYR A 174 2.22 -19.63 -12.09
N TYR A 175 3.33 -20.36 -11.90
CA TYR A 175 4.45 -20.38 -12.83
C TYR A 175 5.04 -21.79 -12.94
N SER A 176 5.62 -22.10 -14.10
CA SER A 176 6.49 -23.25 -14.30
C SER A 176 7.80 -22.78 -14.94
N VAL A 177 8.90 -23.44 -14.58
CA VAL A 177 10.20 -23.21 -15.21
C VAL A 177 10.36 -24.22 -16.34
N SER A 178 10.44 -23.76 -17.58
CA SER A 178 10.75 -24.60 -18.72
C SER A 178 12.24 -24.91 -18.71
N LYS A 179 12.61 -26.20 -18.55
CA LYS A 179 13.98 -26.62 -18.80
C LYS A 179 14.29 -26.37 -20.28
N MET A 180 15.30 -25.55 -20.56
CA MET A 180 15.88 -25.52 -21.91
C MET A 180 16.43 -26.91 -22.21
N ASN A 181 15.90 -27.55 -23.27
CA ASN A 181 16.55 -28.69 -23.92
C ASN A 181 17.80 -28.22 -24.66
#